data_AF-A0A939ULT6-F1
#
_entry.id   AF-A0A939ULT6-F1
#
_cell.length_a   1.000
_cell.length_b   1.000
_cell.length_c   1.000
_cell.angle_alpha   90.00
_cell.angle_beta   90.00
_cell.angle_gamma   90.00
#
_symmetry.space_group_name_H-M   'P 1'
#
loop_
_entity.id
_entity.type
_entity.pdbx_description
1 polymer ?
#
loop_
_entity_poly.entity_id
_entity_poly.type
_entity_poly.pdbx_seq_one_letter_code
_entity_poly.pdbx_strand_id
1 'polypeptide(L)' 'MYNITQVVESFKQNAKIGLFFDESLAARSSFKIGGKASLLVEPQDEETLAEVLTTAKKESAPTFILGGGTNVLFADAGF' A
#
# COMPACT_ATOMS: atom_id res chain seq x y z
N MET A 1 -17.40 2.13 2.96
CA MET A 1 -16.48 2.55 1.90
C MET A 1 -15.31 3.22 2.59
N TYR A 2 -14.08 2.73 2.43
CA TYR A 2 -12.92 3.39 3.02
C TYR A 2 -12.62 4.68 2.25
N ASN A 3 -12.02 5.67 2.91
CA ASN A 3 -11.64 6.92 2.29
C ASN A 3 -10.11 7.02 2.24
N ILE A 4 -9.56 6.92 1.03
CA ILE A 4 -8.12 6.97 0.80
C ILE A 4 -7.49 8.28 1.28
N THR A 5 -8.21 9.41 1.21
CA THR A 5 -7.73 10.70 1.69
C THR A 5 -7.53 10.70 3.19
N GLN A 6 -8.46 10.09 3.96
CA GLN A 6 -8.35 9.99 5.42
C GLN A 6 -7.20 9.07 5.85
N VAL A 7 -6.98 7.97 5.13
CA VAL A 7 -5.85 7.06 5.36
C VAL A 7 -4.53 7.80 5.16
N VAL A 8 -4.40 8.53 4.05
CA VAL A 8 -3.19 9.30 3.72
C VAL A 8 -2.92 10.40 4.75
N GLU A 9 -3.95 11.13 5.17
CA GLU A 9 -3.82 12.18 6.18
C GLU A 9 -3.29 11.65 7.52
N SER A 10 -3.63 10.40 7.85
CA SER A 10 -3.13 9.75 9.06
C SER A 10 -1.62 9.51 9.03
N PHE A 11 -1.01 9.40 7.84
CA PHE A 11 0.43 9.15 7.67
C PHE A 11 1.25 10.40 7.35
N LYS A 12 0.63 11.52 6.96
CA LYS A 12 1.31 12.72 6.45
C LYS A 12 2.39 13.30 7.37
N GLN A 13 2.31 13.06 8.68
CA GLN A 13 3.27 13.61 9.65
C GLN A 13 4.44 12.66 9.93
N ASN A 14 4.38 11.42 9.46
CA ASN A 14 5.43 10.44 9.71
C ASN A 14 6.34 10.29 8.48
N ALA A 15 7.46 11.02 8.48
CA ALA A 15 8.43 11.02 7.38
C ALA A 15 9.09 9.64 7.11
N LYS A 16 8.90 8.67 8.01
CA LYS A 16 9.36 7.29 7.85
C LYS A 16 8.37 6.41 7.08
N ILE A 17 7.21 6.93 6.67
CA ILE A 17 6.21 6.22 5.86
C ILE A 17 6.26 6.76 4.44
N GLY A 18 6.78 5.94 3.51
CA GLY A 18 6.72 6.24 2.08
C GLY A 18 5.29 6.08 1.56
N LEU A 19 4.79 7.08 0.82
CA LEU A 19 3.45 7.07 0.22
C LEU A 19 3.58 7.23 -1.30
N PHE A 20 3.08 6.24 -2.04
CA PHE A 20 3.09 6.24 -3.50
C PHE A 20 1.67 6.05 -4.02
N PHE A 21 1.19 7.02 -4.79
CA PHE A 21 -0.16 7.02 -5.36
C PHE A 21 -0.15 6.44 -6.76
N ASP A 22 -1.21 5.72 -7.12
CA ASP A 22 -1.39 5.19 -8.47
C ASP A 22 -0.18 4.36 -8.96
N GLU A 23 0.46 3.65 -8.02
CA GLU A 23 1.72 2.96 -8.23
C GLU A 23 1.52 1.67 -9.04
N SER A 24 2.31 1.47 -10.09
CA SER A 24 2.19 0.29 -10.96
C SER A 24 2.62 -0.98 -10.23
N LEU A 25 1.69 -1.91 -10.02
CA LEU A 25 1.98 -3.21 -9.41
C LEU A 25 2.79 -4.13 -10.33
N ALA A 26 2.71 -3.92 -11.65
CA ALA A 26 3.63 -4.53 -12.60
C ALA A 26 5.09 -4.10 -12.34
N ALA A 27 5.34 -2.84 -11.95
CA ALA A 27 6.69 -2.39 -11.63
C ALA A 27 7.22 -2.94 -10.29
N ARG A 28 6.33 -3.45 -9.43
CA ARG A 28 6.62 -3.96 -8.08
C ARG A 28 6.56 -5.48 -7.95
N SER A 29 6.47 -6.22 -9.06
CA SER A 29 6.38 -7.69 -9.06
C SER A 29 7.25 -8.33 -10.15
N SER A 30 7.66 -9.59 -9.94
CA SER A 30 8.56 -10.31 -10.87
C SER A 30 7.91 -10.62 -12.21
N PHE A 31 6.61 -10.91 -12.22
CA PHE A 31 5.85 -11.20 -13.44
C PHE A 31 5.63 -9.96 -14.31
N LYS A 32 5.80 -8.75 -13.76
CA LYS A 32 5.59 -7.48 -14.46
C LYS A 32 4.21 -7.36 -15.09
N ILE A 33 3.20 -7.88 -14.42
CA ILE A 33 1.79 -7.83 -14.79
C ILE A 33 1.00 -7.27 -13.61
N GLY A 34 -0.02 -6.46 -13.90
CA GLY A 34 -0.91 -5.87 -12.91
C GLY A 34 -1.11 -4.38 -13.12
N GLY A 35 -2.30 -3.92 -12.74
CA GLY A 35 -2.71 -2.52 -12.75
C GLY A 35 -2.05 -1.70 -11.65
N LYS A 36 -2.72 -0.62 -11.24
CA LYS A 36 -2.20 0.29 -10.21
C LYS A 36 -2.72 -0.08 -8.83
N ALA A 37 -1.89 0.11 -7.80
CA ALA A 37 -2.38 0.24 -6.45
C ALA A 37 -2.88 1.66 -6.23
N SER A 38 -4.06 1.81 -5.63
CA SER A 38 -4.58 3.14 -5.26
C SER A 38 -3.63 3.89 -4.32
N LEU A 39 -3.01 3.14 -3.39
CA LEU A 39 -1.95 3.61 -2.50
C LEU A 39 -1.01 2.45 -2.17
N LEU A 40 0.28 2.63 -2.46
CA LEU A 40 1.35 1.79 -1.92
C LEU A 40 1.99 2.53 -0.73
N VAL A 41 2.12 1.83 0.39
CA VAL A 41 2.74 2.35 1.61
C VAL A 41 4.00 1.53 1.92
N GLU A 42 5.13 2.21 2.08
CA GLU A 42 6.41 1.59 2.45
C GLU A 42 6.85 2.10 3.84
N PRO A 43 6.53 1.39 4.92
CA PRO A 43 7.06 1.69 6.25
C PRO A 43 8.55 1.35 6.33
N GLN A 44 9.33 2.16 7.05
CA GLN A 44 10.79 1.98 7.19
C GLN A 44 11.19 1.07 8.36
N ASP A 45 10.31 0.86 9.35
CA ASP A 45 10.59 0.08 10.56
C ASP A 45 9.32 -0.59 11.12
N GLU A 46 9.49 -1.42 12.15
CA GLU A 46 8.39 -2.17 12.78
C GLU A 46 7.33 -1.27 13.42
N GLU A 47 7.76 -0.13 13.97
CA GLU A 47 6.87 0.85 14.60
C GLU A 47 5.93 1.47 13.55
N THR A 48 6.50 1.94 12.44
CA THR A 48 5.71 2.48 11.32
C THR A 48 4.85 1.42 10.64
N LEU A 49 5.30 0.17 10.55
CA LEU A 49 4.46 -0.93 10.06
C LEU A 49 3.23 -1.14 10.96
N ALA A 50 3.40 -1.14 12.28
CA ALA A 50 2.30 -1.28 13.22
C ALA A 50 1.30 -0.11 13.13
N GLU A 51 1.80 1.12 12.95
CA GLU A 51 0.98 2.31 12.70
C GLU A 51 0.13 2.17 11.43
N VAL A 52 0.75 1.75 10.32
CA VAL A 52 0.08 1.56 9.03
C VAL A 52 -1.02 0.52 9.14
N LEU A 53 -0.73 -0.64 9.72
CA LEU A 53 -1.71 -1.72 9.86
C LEU A 53 -2.85 -1.33 10.80
N THR A 54 -2.57 -0.60 11.88
CA THR A 54 -3.60 -0.11 12.81
C THR A 54 -4.54 0.88 12.13
N THR A 55 -3.99 1.81 11.37
CA THR A 55 -4.76 2.80 10.60
C THR A 55 -5.59 2.14 9.52
N ALA A 56 -4.99 1.24 8.72
CA ALA A 56 -5.71 0.52 7.67
C ALA A 56 -6.89 -0.29 8.24
N LYS A 57 -6.70 -0.93 9.39
CA LYS A 57 -7.76 -1.65 10.11
C LYS A 57 -8.86 -0.71 10.61
N LYS A 58 -8.50 0.42 11.21
CA LYS A 58 -9.45 1.43 11.72
C LYS A 58 -10.34 1.97 10.59
N GLU A 59 -9.74 2.28 9.45
CA GLU A 59 -10.45 2.84 8.29
C GLU A 59 -11.11 1.77 7.40
N SER A 60 -11.01 0.49 7.80
CA SER A 60 -11.51 -0.66 7.03
C SER A 60 -11.00 -0.67 5.57
N ALA A 61 -9.75 -0.26 5.38
CA ALA A 61 -9.10 -0.22 4.07
C ALA A 61 -8.68 -1.64 3.64
N PRO A 62 -9.10 -2.12 2.46
CA PRO A 62 -8.56 -3.34 1.86
C PRO A 62 -7.05 -3.24 1.79
N THR A 63 -6.36 -4.23 2.36
CA THR A 63 -4.90 -4.20 2.51
C THR A 63 -4.32 -5.51 2.01
N PHE A 64 -3.23 -5.40 1.26
CA PHE A 64 -2.43 -6.54 0.82
C PHE A 64 -0.97 -6.28 1.21
N ILE A 65 -0.34 -7.25 1.89
CA ILE A 65 1.08 -7.16 2.23
C ILE A 65 1.89 -7.75 1.08
N LEU A 66 2.65 -6.88 0.41
CA LEU A 66 3.52 -7.27 -0.70
C LEU A 66 4.97 -7.36 -0.20
N GLY A 67 5.54 -8.56 -0.26
CA GLY A 67 6.99 -8.78 -0.10
C GLY A 67 7.75 -8.45 -1.39
N GLY A 68 8.73 -9.28 -1.77
CA GLY A 68 9.47 -9.10 -3.03
C GLY A 68 8.67 -9.31 -4.33
N GLY A 69 7.35 -9.56 -4.25
CA GLY A 69 6.47 -9.69 -5.41
C GLY A 69 6.82 -10.83 -6.36
N THR A 70 7.49 -11.89 -5.90
CA THR A 70 8.02 -12.97 -6.76
C THR A 70 6.99 -14.05 -7.11
N ASN A 71 5.86 -14.09 -6.41
CA ASN A 71 4.83 -15.11 -6.56
C ASN A 71 3.41 -14.53 -6.46
N VAL A 72 3.20 -13.34 -7.01
CA VAL A 72 1.89 -12.65 -7.02
C VAL A 72 1.63 -12.16 -8.42
N LEU A 73 0.43 -12.43 -8.93
CA LEU A 73 -0.08 -11.89 -10.18
C LEU A 73 -1.23 -10.94 -9.86
N PHE A 74 -1.02 -9.65 -10.07
CA PHE A 74 -2.07 -8.65 -9.88
C PHE A 74 -2.93 -8.53 -11.15
N ALA A 75 -4.22 -8.25 -10.97
CA ALA A 75 -5.13 -7.99 -12.08
C ALA A 75 -4.85 -6.61 -12.69
N ASP A 76 -5.20 -6.42 -13.97
CA ASP A 76 -5.10 -5.12 -14.64
C ASP A 76 -6.00 -4.05 -14.02
N ALA A 77 -7.07 -4.47 -13.33
CA ALA A 77 -7.93 -3.59 -12.55
C ALA A 77 -7.21 -2.97 -11.33
N GLY A 78 -6.03 -3.48 -10.95
CA GLY A 78 -5.25 -2.97 -9.84
C GLY A 78 -5.69 -3.53 -8.48
N PHE A 79 -5.36 -2.77 -7.43
CA PHE A 79 -5.69 -3.07 -6.04
C PHE A 79 -6.07 -1.81 -5.26
#